data_AF-A0ABD6VZ02-F1
#
_entry.id   AF-A0ABD6VZ02-F1
#
_cell.length_a   1.000
_cell.length_b   1.000
_cell.length_c   1.000
_cell.angle_alpha   90.00
_cell.angle_beta   90.00
_cell.angle_gamma   90.00
#
_symmetry.space_group_name_H-M   'P 1'
#
loop_
_entity.id
_entity.type
_entity.pdbx_description
1 polymer ?
#
loop_
_entity_poly.entity_id
_entity_poly.type
_entity_poly.pdbx_seq_one_letter_code
_entity_poly.pdbx_strand_id
1 'polypeptide(L)'
;TYLALHDALMVKKHPTELANLLATYEPNGTAMDMTIATLKRHKVAVLAAVTSPYSNGPIEGVNRLIKSLKRSCFGFKNQLNFFKRIYQITA
;
A
#
# COMPACT_ATOMS: atom_id res chain seq x y z
N THR A 1 2.51 20.25 0.67
CA THR A 1 1.42 19.27 0.42
C THR A 1 1.80 17.84 0.76
N TYR A 2 2.92 17.31 0.25
CA TYR A 2 3.38 15.95 0.58
C TYR A 2 3.52 15.69 2.09
N LEU A 3 4.25 16.55 2.82
CA LEU A 3 4.46 16.37 4.27
C LEU A 3 3.15 16.33 5.06
N ALA A 4 2.20 17.20 4.73
CA ALA A 4 0.88 17.22 5.37
C ALA A 4 0.09 15.92 5.13
N LEU A 5 0.13 15.39 3.90
CA LEU A 5 -0.50 14.11 3.57
C LEU A 5 0.18 12.94 4.27
N HIS A 6 1.52 12.93 4.30
CA HIS A 6 2.31 11.92 5.00
C HIS A 6 1.96 11.90 6.49
N ASP A 7 1.94 13.06 7.14
CA ASP A 7 1.63 13.17 8.57
C ASP A 7 0.19 12.75 8.87
N ALA A 8 -0.78 13.16 8.04
CA ALA A 8 -2.17 12.77 8.19
C ALA A 8 -2.40 11.26 8.00
N LEU A 9 -1.64 10.62 7.09
CA LEU A 9 -1.72 9.18 6.82
C LEU A 9 -0.98 8.33 7.85
N MET A 10 0.24 8.71 8.22
CA MET A 10 1.19 7.82 8.91
C MET A 10 1.37 8.16 10.40
N VAL A 11 1.40 9.44 10.75
CA VAL A 11 1.83 9.90 12.08
C VAL A 11 0.62 10.14 12.99
N LYS A 12 -0.30 11.00 12.54
CA LYS A 12 -1.45 11.44 13.32
C LYS A 12 -2.66 10.51 13.18
N LYS A 13 -2.76 9.83 12.04
CA LYS A 13 -3.89 8.96 11.67
C LYS A 13 -5.26 9.62 11.89
N HIS A 14 -5.38 10.91 11.57
CA HIS A 14 -6.64 11.65 11.70
C HIS A 14 -7.42 11.61 10.38
N PRO A 15 -8.50 10.82 10.28
CA PRO A 15 -9.23 10.65 9.02
C PRO A 15 -9.88 11.95 8.55
N THR A 16 -10.31 12.82 9.47
CA THR A 16 -10.95 14.10 9.14
C THR A 16 -9.97 15.09 8.51
N GLU A 17 -8.74 15.18 9.05
CA GLU A 17 -7.67 16.03 8.50
C GLU A 17 -7.28 15.57 7.09
N LEU A 18 -7.15 14.25 6.89
CA LEU A 18 -6.90 13.67 5.59
C LEU A 18 -8.04 13.95 4.59
N ALA A 19 -9.29 13.78 5.01
CA ALA A 19 -10.45 14.04 4.16
C ALA A 19 -10.49 15.50 3.67
N ASN A 20 -10.15 16.45 4.55
CA ASN A 20 -10.06 17.87 4.22
C ASN A 20 -8.91 18.15 3.26
N LEU A 21 -7.70 17.64 3.54
CA LEU A 21 -6.53 17.78 2.67
C LEU A 21 -6.77 17.24 1.26
N LEU A 22 -7.45 16.09 1.16
CA LEU A 22 -7.85 15.55 -0.14
C LEU A 22 -8.86 16.48 -0.81
N ALA A 23 -9.88 16.97 -0.11
CA ALA A 23 -10.92 17.83 -0.68
C ALA A 23 -10.36 19.17 -1.23
N THR A 24 -9.45 19.81 -0.49
CA THR A 24 -8.89 21.13 -0.84
C THR A 24 -7.69 21.06 -1.80
N TYR A 25 -7.26 19.86 -2.21
CA TYR A 25 -6.13 19.73 -3.12
C TYR A 25 -6.49 20.19 -4.54
N GLU A 26 -5.72 21.16 -5.05
CA GLU A 26 -5.74 21.63 -6.43
C GLU A 26 -4.56 21.04 -7.22
N PRO A 27 -4.82 20.43 -8.39
CA PRO A 27 -3.76 19.92 -9.25
C PRO A 27 -2.81 21.01 -9.75
N ASN A 28 -1.52 20.72 -9.81
CA ASN A 28 -0.49 21.68 -10.22
C ASN A 28 0.52 21.11 -11.22
N GLY A 29 0.19 20.02 -11.90
CA GLY A 29 1.02 19.36 -12.92
C GLY A 29 2.12 18.47 -12.34
N THR A 30 2.06 18.15 -11.04
CA THR A 30 3.07 17.32 -10.38
C THR A 30 2.66 15.85 -10.33
N ALA A 31 3.62 14.96 -10.07
CA ALA A 31 3.35 13.54 -9.87
C ALA A 31 2.34 13.25 -8.74
N MET A 32 2.19 14.20 -7.78
CA MET A 32 1.22 14.10 -6.70
C MET A 32 -0.23 14.16 -7.19
N ASP A 33 -0.51 14.78 -8.34
CA ASP A 33 -1.87 14.91 -8.87
C ASP A 33 -2.51 13.53 -9.10
N MET A 34 -1.74 12.60 -9.66
CA MET A 34 -2.19 11.22 -9.90
C MET A 34 -2.41 10.46 -8.60
N THR A 35 -1.51 10.63 -7.62
CA THR A 35 -1.66 10.03 -6.29
C THR A 35 -2.93 10.55 -5.61
N ILE A 36 -3.17 11.85 -5.64
CA ILE A 36 -4.35 12.46 -5.02
C ILE A 36 -5.63 12.07 -5.74
N ALA A 37 -5.62 12.00 -7.08
CA ALA A 37 -6.76 11.48 -7.84
C ALA A 37 -7.11 10.05 -7.43
N THR A 38 -6.10 9.20 -7.22
CA THR A 38 -6.28 7.82 -6.77
C THR A 38 -6.82 7.76 -5.34
N LEU A 39 -6.27 8.56 -4.43
CA LEU A 39 -6.75 8.63 -3.04
C LEU A 39 -8.18 9.17 -2.95
N LYS A 40 -8.55 10.17 -3.77
CA LYS A 40 -9.92 10.68 -3.91
C LYS A 40 -10.87 9.59 -4.41
N ARG A 41 -10.48 8.84 -5.45
CA ARG A 41 -11.27 7.73 -6.01
C ARG A 41 -11.56 6.64 -4.97
N HIS A 42 -10.58 6.31 -4.13
CA HIS A 42 -10.69 5.26 -3.11
C HIS A 42 -10.86 5.81 -1.68
N LYS A 43 -11.42 7.03 -1.53
CA LYS A 43 -11.49 7.77 -0.27
C LYS A 43 -12.02 6.94 0.91
N VAL A 44 -13.10 6.18 0.71
CA VAL A 44 -13.71 5.35 1.77
C VAL A 44 -12.72 4.32 2.31
N ALA A 45 -12.04 3.59 1.42
CA ALA A 45 -11.06 2.58 1.79
C ALA A 45 -9.83 3.21 2.47
N VAL A 46 -9.37 4.36 1.97
CA VAL A 46 -8.24 5.09 2.55
C VAL A 46 -8.55 5.56 3.97
N LEU A 47 -9.72 6.14 4.20
CA LEU A 47 -10.13 6.59 5.54
C LEU A 47 -10.26 5.42 6.51
N ALA A 48 -10.84 4.30 6.07
CA ALA A 48 -10.93 3.08 6.87
C ALA A 48 -9.53 2.52 7.21
N ALA A 49 -8.60 2.55 6.25
CA ALA A 49 -7.22 2.09 6.45
C ALA A 49 -6.47 2.93 7.49
N VAL A 50 -6.69 4.26 7.51
CA VAL A 50 -6.06 5.15 8.51
C VAL A 50 -6.52 4.82 9.93
N THR A 51 -7.80 4.48 10.11
CA THR A 51 -8.36 4.11 11.42
C THR A 51 -8.10 2.65 11.81
N SER A 52 -7.59 1.84 10.88
CA SER A 52 -7.37 0.42 11.12
C SER A 52 -6.26 0.19 12.15
N PRO A 53 -6.47 -0.71 13.13
CA PRO A 53 -5.40 -1.13 14.05
C PRO A 53 -4.40 -2.08 13.36
N TYR A 54 -4.76 -2.66 12.21
CA TYR A 54 -3.94 -3.63 11.51
C TYR A 54 -2.87 -2.97 10.67
N SER A 55 -1.65 -3.50 10.75
CA SER A 55 -0.56 -3.09 9.88
C SER A 55 -0.52 -3.97 8.62
N ASN A 56 0.02 -3.41 7.52
CA ASN A 56 0.33 -4.19 6.33
C ASN A 56 1.60 -5.05 6.48
N GLY A 57 2.28 -4.97 7.63
CA GLY A 57 3.57 -5.62 7.89
C GLY A 57 3.59 -7.12 7.58
N PRO A 58 2.63 -7.93 8.07
CA PRO A 58 2.58 -9.37 7.76
C PRO A 58 2.45 -9.65 6.25
N ILE A 59 1.54 -8.96 5.56
CA ILE A 59 1.30 -9.15 4.12
C ILE A 59 2.53 -8.71 3.31
N GLU A 60 3.14 -7.59 3.69
CA GLU A 60 4.39 -7.11 3.08
C GLU A 60 5.55 -8.07 3.34
N GLY A 61 5.62 -8.68 4.53
CA GLY A 61 6.57 -9.72 4.88
C GLY A 61 6.46 -10.93 3.96
N VAL A 62 5.24 -11.44 3.78
CA VAL A 62 4.95 -12.53 2.83
C VAL A 62 5.33 -12.14 1.40
N ASN A 63 4.97 -10.92 0.96
CA ASN A 63 5.37 -10.42 -0.36
C ASN A 63 6.89 -10.34 -0.53
N ARG A 64 7.64 -9.96 0.50
CA ARG A 64 9.12 -9.98 0.48
C ARG A 64 9.66 -11.39 0.36
N LEU A 65 9.12 -12.36 1.11
CA LEU A 65 9.50 -13.77 1.03
C LEU A 65 9.29 -14.32 -0.38
N ILE A 66 8.10 -14.10 -0.97
CA ILE A 66 7.77 -14.55 -2.33
C ILE A 66 8.72 -13.91 -3.36
N LYS A 67 8.97 -12.59 -3.26
CA LYS A 67 9.91 -11.89 -4.15
C LYS A 67 11.34 -12.43 -3.99
N SER A 68 11.76 -12.79 -2.77
CA SER A 68 13.06 -13.39 -2.51
C SER A 68 13.16 -14.78 -3.16
N LEU A 69 12.14 -15.62 -2.97
CA LEU A 69 12.05 -16.95 -3.58
C LEU A 69 12.19 -16.89 -5.10
N LYS A 70 11.44 -15.99 -5.76
CA LYS A 70 11.53 -15.82 -7.22
C LYS A 70 12.95 -15.45 -7.69
N ARG A 71 13.65 -14.58 -6.92
CA ARG A 71 15.02 -14.16 -7.24
C ARG A 71 16.03 -15.30 -7.03
N SER A 72 15.92 -16.05 -5.94
CA SER A 72 16.86 -17.14 -5.62
C SER A 72 16.72 -18.36 -6.53
N CYS A 73 15.51 -18.65 -7.02
CA CYS A 73 15.26 -19.84 -7.85
C CYS A 73 15.45 -19.59 -9.36
N PHE A 74 15.76 -18.37 -9.80
CA PHE A 74 15.87 -18.00 -11.22
C PHE A 74 14.63 -18.35 -12.07
N GLY A 75 13.46 -18.42 -11.42
CA GLY A 75 12.19 -18.82 -12.03
C GLY A 75 11.80 -20.28 -11.77
N PHE A 76 10.55 -20.62 -12.07
CA PHE A 76 10.02 -21.97 -11.94
C PHE A 76 9.52 -22.44 -13.30
N LYS A 77 9.84 -23.68 -13.67
CA LYS A 77 9.42 -24.28 -14.96
C LYS A 77 7.90 -24.34 -15.12
N ASN A 78 7.15 -24.48 -14.02
CA ASN A 78 5.70 -24.43 -14.03
C ASN A 78 5.16 -23.64 -12.81
N GLN A 79 3.97 -23.09 -12.97
CA GLN A 79 3.32 -22.27 -11.94
C GLN A 79 2.90 -23.11 -10.71
N LEU A 80 2.55 -24.37 -10.92
CA LEU A 80 2.18 -25.28 -9.84
C LEU A 80 3.32 -25.47 -8.83
N ASN A 81 4.55 -25.65 -9.31
CA ASN A 81 5.75 -25.79 -8.49
C ASN A 81 6.08 -24.49 -7.77
N PHE A 82 5.80 -23.33 -8.39
CA PHE A 82 5.93 -22.04 -7.72
C PHE A 82 4.97 -21.93 -6.54
N PHE A 83 3.68 -22.26 -6.73
CA PHE A 83 2.70 -22.23 -5.64
C PHE A 83 3.00 -23.26 -4.55
N LYS A 84 3.39 -24.48 -4.90
CA LYS A 84 3.85 -25.49 -3.94
C LYS A 84 5.01 -24.95 -3.09
N ARG A 85 5.96 -24.25 -3.71
CA ARG A 85 7.10 -23.67 -3.01
C ARG A 85 6.72 -22.47 -2.15
N ILE A 86 5.80 -21.61 -2.59
CA ILE A 86 5.24 -20.54 -1.76
C ILE A 86 4.58 -21.14 -0.52
N TYR A 87 3.71 -22.13 -0.70
CA TYR A 87 3.01 -22.79 0.40
C TYR A 87 4.01 -23.34 1.44
N GLN A 88 5.09 -23.99 1.00
CA GLN A 88 6.13 -24.51 1.90
C GLN A 88 6.90 -23.44 2.70
N ILE A 89 6.91 -22.18 2.27
CA ILE A 89 7.67 -21.11 2.96
C ILE A 89 6.78 -20.10 3.70
N THR A 90 5.46 -20.16 3.49
CA THR A 90 4.50 -19.25 4.15
C THR A 90 3.50 -19.98 5.07
N ALA A 91 3.40 -21.31 4.98
CA ALA A 91 2.67 -22.16 5.94
C ALA A 91 3.58 -22.53 7.10
#